data_AF-A0A947UPV4-F1
#
_entry.id   AF-A0A947UPV4-F1
#
_cell.length_a   1.000
_cell.length_b   1.000
_cell.length_c   1.000
_cell.angle_alpha   90.00
_cell.angle_beta   90.00
_cell.angle_gamma   90.00
#
_symmetry.space_group_name_H-M   'P 1'
#
loop_
_entity.id
_entity.type
_entity.pdbx_description
1 polymer ?
#
loop_
_entity_poly.entity_id
_entity_poly.type
_entity_poly.pdbx_seq_one_letter_code
_entity_poly.pdbx_strand_id
1 'polypeptide(L)'
;MSENSQALLDSLSLDPRLSLFAVAAGATMAGGELGDDTLDDMAAQVASGALNDLDARLVWPLLAQGLMGARPSRMLAALTACGALERLLPEFTALFGRFQTGFDGEPVDIGLHQGRVLDTAAVANAPLRVRLAALLSNLGKADSPPQHLPSHYRHIDRCLPRIRNVCARFGIAAELEDFAILVAMELERVHRATRMRAGSMTALLERVGAFADPARFEDLLTLCACDYFAYPGNTTQSYPKGLLLKQALAACLSLPESDEATALHELRAMAVARALRSGTDHEL
;
A
#
# COMPACT_ATOMS: atom_id res chain seq x y z
N MET A 1 15.04 13.45 24.41
CA MET A 1 13.97 12.51 24.04
C MET A 1 13.09 13.21 23.02
N SER A 2 12.83 12.62 21.85
CA SER A 2 11.95 13.26 20.86
C SER A 2 10.50 13.25 21.37
N GLU A 3 9.65 14.14 20.86
CA GLU A 3 8.19 14.14 21.19
C GLU A 3 7.56 12.75 21.01
N ASN A 4 8.05 11.99 20.03
CA ASN A 4 7.59 10.63 19.75
C ASN A 4 7.93 9.63 20.88
N SER A 5 9.06 9.82 21.58
CA SER A 5 9.44 8.98 22.71
C SER A 5 8.58 9.24 23.95
N GLN A 6 8.12 10.48 24.16
CA GLN A 6 7.26 10.81 25.29
C GLN A 6 5.84 10.27 25.09
N ALA A 7 5.26 10.46 23.90
CA ALA A 7 3.94 9.91 23.57
C ALA A 7 3.88 8.38 23.67
N LEU A 8 4.98 7.70 23.32
CA LEU A 8 5.12 6.24 23.48
C LEU A 8 5.11 5.83 24.96
N LEU A 9 5.89 6.52 25.79
CA LEU A 9 5.95 6.25 27.24
C LEU A 9 4.62 6.54 27.93
N ASP A 10 3.94 7.61 27.52
CA ASP A 10 2.61 7.96 28.03
C ASP A 10 1.59 6.88 27.64
N SER A 11 1.66 6.36 26.42
CA SER A 11 0.79 5.25 25.95
C SER A 11 1.05 3.94 26.70
N LEU A 12 2.31 3.57 26.91
CA LEU A 12 2.68 2.37 27.67
C LEU A 12 2.29 2.47 29.15
N SER A 13 2.25 3.68 29.69
CA SER A 13 1.78 3.95 31.05
C SER A 13 0.25 3.83 31.17
N LEU A 14 -0.48 4.06 30.07
CA LEU A 14 -1.94 3.93 30.01
C LEU A 14 -2.39 2.47 29.91
N ASP A 15 -1.67 1.64 29.15
CA ASP A 15 -1.98 0.22 29.02
C ASP A 15 -0.70 -0.62 28.78
N PRO A 16 -0.22 -1.37 29.80
CA PRO A 16 0.96 -2.22 29.68
C PRO A 16 0.88 -3.26 28.55
N ARG A 17 -0.33 -3.62 28.10
CA ARG A 17 -0.57 -4.56 27.00
C ARG A 17 -0.11 -4.00 25.65
N LEU A 18 0.10 -2.68 25.57
CA LEU A 18 0.66 -2.04 24.38
C LEU A 18 2.16 -2.32 24.17
N SER A 19 2.85 -2.81 25.20
CA SER A 19 4.28 -3.16 25.12
C SER A 19 4.58 -4.17 24.01
N LEU A 20 3.67 -5.14 23.78
CA LEU A 20 3.77 -6.10 22.68
C LEU A 20 3.89 -5.41 21.31
N PHE A 21 3.06 -4.38 21.06
CA PHE A 21 3.09 -3.65 19.79
C PHE A 21 4.28 -2.70 19.69
N ALA A 22 4.73 -2.13 20.82
CA ALA A 22 5.95 -1.33 20.86
C ALA A 22 7.19 -2.18 20.54
N VAL A 23 7.27 -3.41 21.07
CA VAL A 23 8.32 -4.38 20.75
C VAL A 23 8.26 -4.75 19.26
N ALA A 24 7.08 -5.08 18.73
CA ALA A 24 6.91 -5.39 17.31
C ALA A 24 7.29 -4.21 16.39
N ALA A 25 6.94 -2.97 16.77
CA ALA A 25 7.35 -1.77 16.04
C ALA A 25 8.87 -1.55 16.12
N GLY A 26 9.48 -1.78 17.28
CA GLY A 26 10.94 -1.73 17.49
C GLY A 26 11.69 -2.72 16.61
N ALA A 27 11.08 -3.86 16.29
CA ALA A 27 11.69 -4.89 15.44
C ALA A 27 12.00 -4.42 14.00
N THR A 28 11.38 -3.32 13.58
CA THR A 28 11.56 -2.75 12.24
C THR A 28 12.85 -1.96 12.09
N MET A 29 13.56 -1.68 13.19
CA MET A 29 14.84 -0.98 13.18
C MET A 29 15.99 -1.90 12.76
N ALA A 30 17.11 -1.32 12.34
CA ALA A 30 18.34 -2.07 12.09
C ALA A 30 18.82 -2.74 13.40
N GLY A 31 19.06 -4.05 13.38
CA GLY A 31 19.42 -4.83 14.56
C GLY A 31 18.27 -5.09 15.54
N GLY A 32 17.02 -4.76 15.17
CA GLY A 32 15.83 -4.99 16.01
C GLY A 32 15.25 -6.41 15.92
N GLU A 33 15.90 -7.35 15.25
CA GLU A 33 15.44 -8.73 15.14
C GLU A 33 15.08 -9.31 16.52
N LEU A 34 13.86 -9.83 16.64
CA LEU A 34 13.40 -10.48 17.86
C LEU A 34 13.89 -11.92 17.89
N GLY A 35 14.41 -12.36 19.03
CA GLY A 35 14.73 -13.76 19.27
C GLY A 35 13.49 -14.58 19.62
N ASP A 36 13.62 -15.90 19.53
CA ASP A 36 12.53 -16.86 19.78
C ASP A 36 11.92 -16.66 21.18
N ASP A 37 12.75 -16.48 22.23
CA ASP A 37 12.27 -16.22 23.59
C ASP A 37 11.34 -15.00 23.68
N THR A 38 11.64 -13.92 22.96
CA THR A 38 10.79 -12.71 22.93
C THR A 38 9.48 -12.97 22.20
N LEU A 39 9.52 -13.73 21.11
CA LEU A 39 8.32 -14.08 20.36
C LEU A 39 7.41 -15.02 21.17
N ASP A 40 8.00 -15.96 21.91
CA ASP A 40 7.28 -16.88 22.80
C ASP A 40 6.61 -16.12 23.96
N ASP A 41 7.31 -15.16 24.58
CA ASP A 41 6.73 -14.29 25.60
C ASP A 41 5.57 -13.45 25.04
N MET A 42 5.72 -12.89 23.84
CA MET A 42 4.63 -12.19 23.14
C MET A 42 3.45 -13.11 22.87
N ALA A 43 3.70 -14.35 22.42
CA ALA A 43 2.66 -15.33 22.13
C ALA A 43 1.91 -15.73 23.41
N ALA A 44 2.62 -15.93 24.52
CA ALA A 44 2.03 -16.20 25.83
C ALA A 44 1.11 -15.05 26.31
N GLN A 45 1.51 -13.80 26.07
CA GLN A 45 0.64 -12.64 26.35
C GLN A 45 -0.63 -12.67 25.50
N VAL A 46 -0.53 -12.93 24.20
CA VAL A 46 -1.70 -13.05 23.31
C VAL A 46 -2.62 -14.19 23.77
N ALA A 47 -2.04 -15.36 24.08
CA ALA A 47 -2.78 -16.54 24.52
C ALA A 47 -3.49 -16.33 25.87
N SER A 48 -2.90 -15.54 26.77
CA SER A 48 -3.53 -15.16 28.05
C SER A 48 -4.63 -14.10 27.92
N GLY A 49 -4.89 -13.63 26.69
CA GLY A 49 -5.97 -12.69 26.41
C GLY A 49 -5.56 -11.22 26.50
N ALA A 50 -4.27 -10.89 26.35
CA ALA A 50 -3.81 -9.50 26.38
C ALA A 50 -4.51 -8.58 25.34
N LEU A 51 -5.03 -9.15 24.26
CA LEU A 51 -5.74 -8.41 23.22
C LEU A 51 -7.26 -8.35 23.45
N ASN A 52 -7.78 -9.01 24.49
CA ASN A 52 -9.21 -8.96 24.80
C ASN A 52 -9.59 -7.55 25.25
N ASP A 53 -10.66 -7.02 24.65
CA ASP A 53 -11.19 -5.68 24.90
C ASP A 53 -10.17 -4.54 24.72
N LEU A 54 -9.05 -4.79 24.03
CA LEU A 54 -8.06 -3.77 23.73
C LEU A 54 -8.61 -2.85 22.62
N ASP A 55 -8.66 -1.55 22.90
CA ASP A 55 -9.05 -0.57 21.89
C ASP A 55 -7.98 -0.49 20.79
N ALA A 56 -8.34 -0.91 19.58
CA ALA A 56 -7.48 -0.86 18.41
C ALA A 56 -6.96 0.56 18.10
N ARG A 57 -7.67 1.62 18.52
CA ARG A 57 -7.23 3.02 18.36
C ARG A 57 -5.96 3.33 19.16
N LEU A 58 -5.76 2.67 20.30
CA LEU A 58 -4.52 2.79 21.09
C LEU A 58 -3.34 2.03 20.46
N VAL A 59 -3.65 1.01 19.65
CA VAL A 59 -2.66 0.21 18.93
C VAL A 59 -2.18 0.92 17.66
N TRP A 60 -3.06 1.72 17.03
CA TRP A 60 -2.76 2.37 15.75
C TRP A 60 -1.44 3.18 15.73
N PRO A 61 -1.12 4.05 16.70
CA PRO A 61 0.14 4.80 16.70
C PRO A 61 1.39 3.89 16.62
N LEU A 62 1.34 2.74 17.27
CA LEU A 62 2.43 1.76 17.28
C LEU A 62 2.54 1.03 15.94
N LEU A 63 1.41 0.66 15.34
CA LEU A 63 1.38 0.12 13.98
C LEU A 63 1.87 1.14 12.96
N ALA A 64 1.44 2.39 13.06
CA ALA A 64 1.91 3.46 12.19
C ALA A 64 3.42 3.69 12.34
N GLN A 65 3.95 3.65 13.56
CA GLN A 65 5.38 3.71 13.82
C GLN A 65 6.12 2.55 13.15
N GLY A 66 5.65 1.30 13.31
CA GLY A 66 6.27 0.15 12.67
C GLY A 66 6.15 0.17 11.14
N LEU A 67 5.03 0.65 10.60
CA LEU A 67 4.88 0.90 9.15
C LEU A 67 5.93 1.91 8.65
N MET A 68 6.27 2.92 9.46
CA MET A 68 7.30 3.91 9.15
C MET A 68 8.74 3.46 9.44
N GLY A 69 8.93 2.25 9.98
CA GLY A 69 10.23 1.66 10.26
C GLY A 69 11.08 1.37 9.02
N ALA A 70 12.33 0.95 9.24
CA ALA A 70 13.27 0.65 8.16
C ALA A 70 12.94 -0.67 7.45
N ARG A 71 12.36 -1.64 8.17
CA ARG A 71 11.88 -2.91 7.62
C ARG A 71 10.51 -3.30 8.19
N PRO A 72 9.42 -2.68 7.70
CA PRO A 72 8.07 -2.90 8.25
C PRO A 72 7.60 -4.35 8.24
N SER A 73 8.09 -5.18 7.30
CA SER A 73 7.75 -6.59 7.24
C SER A 73 8.11 -7.36 8.52
N ARG A 74 9.10 -6.90 9.30
CA ARG A 74 9.48 -7.51 10.58
C ARG A 74 8.41 -7.35 11.65
N MET A 75 7.73 -6.20 11.69
CA MET A 75 6.59 -6.01 12.60
C MET A 75 5.47 -6.98 12.23
N LEU A 76 5.15 -7.11 10.94
CA LEU A 76 4.13 -8.04 10.47
C LEU A 76 4.49 -9.49 10.81
N ALA A 77 5.77 -9.88 10.61
CA ALA A 77 6.26 -11.20 10.97
C ALA A 77 6.14 -11.48 12.47
N ALA A 78 6.55 -10.54 13.33
CA ALA A 78 6.45 -10.66 14.78
C ALA A 78 4.99 -10.78 15.24
N LEU A 79 4.10 -9.93 14.73
CA LEU A 79 2.67 -9.96 15.07
C LEU A 79 1.97 -11.23 14.56
N THR A 80 2.39 -11.77 13.41
CA THR A 80 1.92 -13.07 12.93
C THR A 80 2.42 -14.19 13.83
N ALA A 81 3.71 -14.22 14.15
CA ALA A 81 4.34 -15.27 14.96
C ALA A 81 3.71 -15.38 16.36
N CYS A 82 3.39 -14.25 16.99
CA CYS A 82 2.74 -14.26 18.30
C CYS A 82 1.19 -14.37 18.23
N GLY A 83 0.59 -14.45 17.04
CA GLY A 83 -0.87 -14.53 16.85
C GLY A 83 -1.63 -13.21 17.04
N ALA A 84 -0.94 -12.11 17.33
CA ALA A 84 -1.58 -10.80 17.48
C ALA A 84 -2.19 -10.27 16.18
N LEU A 85 -1.57 -10.54 15.03
CA LEU A 85 -2.01 -10.00 13.75
C LEU A 85 -3.40 -10.52 13.35
N GLU A 86 -3.67 -11.81 13.55
CA GLU A 86 -4.99 -12.40 13.30
C GLU A 86 -6.10 -11.75 14.11
N ARG A 87 -5.80 -11.35 15.36
CA ARG A 87 -6.78 -10.71 16.25
C ARG A 87 -7.04 -9.25 15.87
N LEU A 88 -6.03 -8.54 15.39
CA LEU A 88 -6.10 -7.10 15.09
C LEU A 88 -6.52 -6.79 13.65
N LEU A 89 -5.93 -7.52 12.71
CA LEU A 89 -6.06 -7.31 11.27
C LEU A 89 -6.29 -8.65 10.55
N PRO A 90 -7.37 -9.39 10.90
CA PRO A 90 -7.69 -10.68 10.28
C PRO A 90 -7.81 -10.60 8.77
N GLU A 91 -8.26 -9.45 8.23
CA GLU A 91 -8.36 -9.22 6.79
C GLU A 91 -7.01 -9.35 6.07
N PHE A 92 -5.92 -8.91 6.71
CA PHE A 92 -4.56 -9.02 6.18
C PHE A 92 -4.01 -10.43 6.42
N THR A 93 -4.21 -10.98 7.61
CA THR A 93 -3.77 -12.35 7.93
C THR A 93 -4.33 -13.37 6.94
N ALA A 94 -5.57 -13.19 6.49
CA ALA A 94 -6.21 -14.06 5.50
C ALA A 94 -5.59 -14.00 4.08
N LEU A 95 -4.62 -13.11 3.84
CA LEU A 95 -3.86 -13.07 2.59
C LEU A 95 -2.68 -14.05 2.56
N PHE A 96 -2.16 -14.45 3.72
CA PHE A 96 -1.12 -15.47 3.78
C PHE A 96 -1.69 -16.81 3.29
N GLY A 97 -0.90 -17.52 2.48
CA GLY A 97 -1.32 -18.75 1.79
C GLY A 97 -2.25 -18.52 0.60
N ARG A 98 -2.53 -17.26 0.22
CA ARG A 98 -3.23 -16.92 -1.02
C ARG A 98 -2.22 -16.52 -2.07
N PHE A 99 -2.37 -17.07 -3.28
CA PHE A 99 -1.41 -16.89 -4.35
C PHE A 99 -1.99 -16.08 -5.50
N GLN A 100 -1.18 -15.20 -6.06
CA GLN A 100 -1.43 -14.51 -7.33
C GLN A 100 -0.29 -14.80 -8.31
N THR A 101 -0.51 -14.54 -9.60
CA THR A 101 0.53 -14.71 -10.62
C THR A 101 1.64 -13.68 -10.44
N GLY A 102 2.88 -14.16 -10.33
CA GLY A 102 4.09 -13.36 -10.31
C GLY A 102 4.45 -12.77 -11.67
N PHE A 103 5.51 -11.97 -11.70
CA PHE A 103 5.95 -11.30 -12.94
C PHE A 103 6.47 -12.28 -14.00
N ASP A 104 7.17 -13.32 -13.58
CA ASP A 104 7.67 -14.44 -14.38
C ASP A 104 6.63 -15.54 -14.62
N GLY A 105 5.41 -15.36 -14.10
CA GLY A 105 4.34 -16.35 -14.14
C GLY A 105 4.29 -17.28 -12.93
N GLU A 106 5.31 -17.27 -12.06
CA GLU A 106 5.36 -18.14 -10.89
C GLU A 106 4.39 -17.66 -9.79
N PRO A 107 3.76 -18.57 -9.03
CA PRO A 107 2.87 -18.18 -7.94
C PRO A 107 3.59 -17.40 -6.85
N VAL A 108 3.00 -16.29 -6.42
CA VAL A 108 3.50 -15.46 -5.32
C VAL A 108 2.46 -15.36 -4.23
N ASP A 109 2.86 -15.67 -2.99
CA ASP A 109 2.03 -15.44 -1.80
C ASP A 109 1.75 -13.94 -1.60
N ILE A 110 0.47 -13.59 -1.49
CA ILE A 110 0.01 -12.20 -1.44
C ILE A 110 0.40 -11.51 -0.12
N GLY A 111 0.32 -12.21 1.01
CA GLY A 111 0.69 -11.67 2.32
C GLY A 111 2.18 -11.38 2.41
N LEU A 112 3.01 -12.35 1.98
CA LEU A 112 4.47 -12.16 1.89
C LEU A 112 4.84 -11.08 0.87
N HIS A 113 4.11 -11.01 -0.26
CA HIS A 113 4.30 -9.95 -1.25
C HIS A 113 4.04 -8.57 -0.65
N GLN A 114 2.91 -8.36 0.03
CA GLN A 114 2.63 -7.06 0.67
C GLN A 114 3.68 -6.68 1.71
N GLY A 115 4.22 -7.63 2.47
CA GLY A 115 5.37 -7.39 3.33
C GLY A 115 6.59 -6.84 2.57
N ARG A 116 6.89 -7.42 1.39
CA ARG A 116 7.95 -6.91 0.50
C ARG A 116 7.62 -5.53 -0.08
N VAL A 117 6.37 -5.27 -0.46
CA VAL A 117 5.95 -3.93 -0.94
C VAL A 117 6.20 -2.88 0.14
N LEU A 118 5.90 -3.19 1.40
CA LEU A 118 6.15 -2.29 2.53
C LEU A 118 7.64 -2.03 2.76
N ASP A 119 8.48 -3.06 2.68
CA ASP A 119 9.93 -2.92 2.77
C ASP A 119 10.48 -2.07 1.60
N THR A 120 9.99 -2.29 0.38
CA THR A 120 10.36 -1.47 -0.79
C THR A 120 9.91 -0.02 -0.61
N ALA A 121 8.70 0.21 -0.09
CA ALA A 121 8.21 1.55 0.23
C ALA A 121 9.05 2.22 1.34
N ALA A 122 9.60 1.44 2.27
CA ALA A 122 10.54 1.94 3.27
C ALA A 122 11.85 2.41 2.64
N VAL A 123 12.44 1.62 1.75
CA VAL A 123 13.64 1.99 0.98
C VAL A 123 13.39 3.25 0.13
N ALA A 124 12.20 3.38 -0.44
CA ALA A 124 11.80 4.57 -1.22
C ALA A 124 11.48 5.80 -0.35
N ASN A 125 11.61 5.72 0.98
CA ASN A 125 11.21 6.76 1.93
C ASN A 125 9.76 7.23 1.74
N ALA A 126 8.88 6.32 1.33
CA ALA A 126 7.50 6.66 1.04
C ALA A 126 6.75 7.08 2.33
N PRO A 127 5.83 8.05 2.25
CA PRO A 127 5.08 8.54 3.42
C PRO A 127 4.09 7.51 3.95
N LEU A 128 3.58 7.73 5.17
CA LEU A 128 2.64 6.83 5.85
C LEU A 128 1.42 6.48 4.98
N ARG A 129 0.87 7.45 4.24
CA ARG A 129 -0.26 7.21 3.31
C ARG A 129 0.04 6.12 2.28
N VAL A 130 1.26 6.10 1.72
CA VAL A 130 1.69 5.07 0.75
C VAL A 130 1.84 3.73 1.45
N ARG A 131 2.50 3.70 2.61
CA ARG A 131 2.73 2.44 3.33
C ARG A 131 1.42 1.82 3.84
N LEU A 132 0.49 2.63 4.34
CA LEU A 132 -0.85 2.17 4.71
C LEU A 132 -1.61 1.63 3.48
N ALA A 133 -1.62 2.35 2.36
CA ALA A 133 -2.27 1.87 1.15
C ALA A 133 -1.66 0.55 0.65
N ALA A 134 -0.34 0.35 0.79
CA ALA A 134 0.32 -0.90 0.45
C ALA A 134 -0.18 -2.05 1.34
N LEU A 135 -0.38 -1.82 2.65
CA LEU A 135 -0.96 -2.79 3.58
C LEU A 135 -2.40 -3.17 3.20
N LEU A 136 -3.23 -2.20 2.79
CA LEU A 136 -4.67 -2.40 2.67
C LEU A 136 -5.17 -2.72 1.24
N SER A 137 -4.41 -2.40 0.19
CA SER A 137 -4.90 -2.43 -1.19
C SER A 137 -5.29 -3.82 -1.73
N ASN A 138 -4.76 -4.91 -1.18
CA ASN A 138 -5.05 -6.28 -1.61
C ASN A 138 -6.00 -7.06 -0.69
N LEU A 139 -6.59 -6.46 0.35
CA LEU A 139 -7.45 -7.16 1.32
C LEU A 139 -8.63 -7.89 0.65
N GLY A 140 -9.10 -7.42 -0.50
CA GLY A 140 -10.14 -8.06 -1.31
C GLY A 140 -9.78 -9.43 -1.89
N LYS A 141 -8.51 -9.82 -1.89
CA LYS A 141 -8.02 -11.07 -2.50
C LYS A 141 -8.14 -12.28 -1.56
N ALA A 142 -8.20 -12.05 -0.25
CA ALA A 142 -8.12 -13.06 0.83
C ALA A 142 -9.08 -14.25 0.70
N ASP A 143 -10.27 -14.03 0.17
CA ASP A 143 -11.38 -14.99 0.07
C ASP A 143 -11.90 -15.13 -1.36
N SER A 144 -11.02 -14.92 -2.34
CA SER A 144 -11.41 -15.06 -3.74
C SER A 144 -11.87 -16.49 -4.03
N PRO A 145 -13.06 -16.69 -4.64
CA PRO A 145 -13.54 -18.02 -4.98
C PRO A 145 -12.53 -18.78 -5.86
N PRO A 146 -12.38 -20.10 -5.70
CA PRO A 146 -11.41 -20.88 -6.48
C PRO A 146 -11.50 -20.68 -8.00
N GLN A 147 -12.72 -20.55 -8.53
CA GLN A 147 -12.97 -20.29 -9.97
C GLN A 147 -12.49 -18.93 -10.48
N HIS A 148 -12.13 -18.01 -9.57
CA HIS A 148 -11.61 -16.69 -9.91
C HIS A 148 -10.09 -16.60 -9.72
N LEU A 149 -9.43 -17.67 -9.26
CA LEU A 149 -7.98 -17.72 -9.12
C LEU A 149 -7.32 -17.99 -10.48
N PRO A 150 -6.12 -17.43 -10.74
CA PRO A 150 -5.34 -16.50 -9.90
C PRO A 150 -5.68 -15.02 -10.13
N SER A 151 -6.70 -14.70 -10.94
CA SER A 151 -7.02 -13.31 -11.31
C SER A 151 -7.76 -12.51 -10.23
N HIS A 152 -8.28 -13.18 -9.19
CA HIS A 152 -9.05 -12.58 -8.09
C HIS A 152 -10.17 -11.66 -8.59
N TYR A 153 -11.02 -12.16 -9.49
CA TYR A 153 -12.12 -11.38 -10.07
C TYR A 153 -12.95 -10.65 -9.00
N ARG A 154 -13.25 -9.38 -9.26
CA ARG A 154 -13.98 -8.45 -8.37
C ARG A 154 -13.38 -8.30 -6.96
N HIS A 155 -12.08 -8.53 -6.78
CA HIS A 155 -11.45 -8.28 -5.48
C HIS A 155 -11.56 -6.82 -5.05
N ILE A 156 -11.59 -5.86 -5.98
CA ILE A 156 -11.76 -4.44 -5.66
C ILE A 156 -13.07 -4.22 -4.88
N ASP A 157 -14.20 -4.77 -5.35
CA ASP A 157 -15.51 -4.66 -4.68
C ASP A 157 -15.48 -5.20 -3.24
N ARG A 158 -14.70 -6.27 -3.00
CA ARG A 158 -14.50 -6.83 -1.66
C ARG A 158 -13.50 -6.03 -0.82
N CYS A 159 -12.54 -5.40 -1.48
CA CYS A 159 -11.47 -4.65 -0.84
C CYS A 159 -12.00 -3.35 -0.21
N LEU A 160 -12.83 -2.60 -0.93
CA LEU A 160 -13.33 -1.29 -0.46
C LEU A 160 -13.98 -1.34 0.94
N PRO A 161 -15.00 -2.19 1.21
CA PRO A 161 -15.58 -2.25 2.55
C PRO A 161 -14.59 -2.74 3.62
N ARG A 162 -13.60 -3.56 3.27
CA ARG A 162 -12.54 -4.00 4.21
C ARG A 162 -11.64 -2.85 4.61
N ILE A 163 -11.21 -2.02 3.65
CA ILE A 163 -10.42 -0.81 3.92
C ILE A 163 -11.18 0.07 4.91
N ARG A 164 -12.46 0.38 4.63
CA ARG A 164 -13.29 1.21 5.52
C ARG A 164 -13.43 0.63 6.92
N ASN A 165 -13.66 -0.68 7.03
CA ASN A 165 -13.79 -1.35 8.32
C ASN A 165 -12.49 -1.29 9.13
N VAL A 166 -11.34 -1.51 8.49
CA VAL A 166 -10.03 -1.40 9.13
C VAL A 166 -9.78 0.04 9.58
N CYS A 167 -10.00 1.02 8.70
CA CYS A 167 -9.83 2.43 9.03
C CYS A 167 -10.72 2.88 10.19
N ALA A 168 -12.00 2.47 10.20
CA ALA A 168 -12.92 2.76 11.30
C ALA A 168 -12.50 2.09 12.62
N ARG A 169 -12.02 0.84 12.58
CA ARG A 169 -11.53 0.07 13.74
C ARG A 169 -10.35 0.78 14.41
N PHE A 170 -9.37 1.18 13.63
CA PHE A 170 -8.14 1.82 14.12
C PHE A 170 -8.26 3.34 14.31
N GLY A 171 -9.37 3.96 13.88
CA GLY A 171 -9.54 5.42 13.94
C GLY A 171 -8.59 6.15 12.99
N ILE A 172 -8.33 5.58 11.82
CA ILE A 172 -7.43 6.14 10.80
C ILE A 172 -8.08 7.38 10.18
N ALA A 173 -7.27 8.41 9.92
CA ALA A 173 -7.72 9.65 9.29
C ALA A 173 -8.29 9.41 7.89
N ALA A 174 -9.34 10.18 7.55
CA ALA A 174 -10.09 10.02 6.30
C ALA A 174 -9.20 10.17 5.05
N GLU A 175 -8.21 11.07 5.09
CA GLU A 175 -7.30 11.29 3.96
C GLU A 175 -6.44 10.05 3.65
N LEU A 176 -6.08 9.28 4.69
CA LEU A 176 -5.31 8.04 4.52
C LEU A 176 -6.21 6.91 3.99
N GLU A 177 -7.45 6.83 4.47
CA GLU A 177 -8.46 5.90 3.95
C GLU A 177 -8.76 6.15 2.47
N ASP A 178 -9.02 7.40 2.10
CA ASP A 178 -9.31 7.82 0.72
C ASP A 178 -8.17 7.49 -0.23
N PHE A 179 -6.92 7.61 0.23
CA PHE A 179 -5.76 7.22 -0.56
C PHE A 179 -5.66 5.69 -0.72
N ALA A 180 -5.91 4.91 0.33
CA ALA A 180 -5.93 3.46 0.24
C ALA A 180 -7.03 2.94 -0.71
N ILE A 181 -8.22 3.56 -0.67
CA ILE A 181 -9.32 3.28 -1.61
C ILE A 181 -8.90 3.58 -3.05
N LEU A 182 -8.31 4.76 -3.30
CA LEU A 182 -7.84 5.14 -4.63
C LEU A 182 -6.84 4.11 -5.17
N VAL A 183 -5.87 3.70 -4.35
CA VAL A 183 -4.86 2.70 -4.73
C VAL A 183 -5.52 1.36 -5.05
N ALA A 184 -6.44 0.86 -4.23
CA ALA A 184 -7.15 -0.39 -4.47
C ALA A 184 -7.91 -0.39 -5.82
N MET A 185 -8.41 0.77 -6.25
CA MET A 185 -9.15 0.92 -7.51
C MET A 185 -8.24 1.02 -8.74
N GLU A 186 -7.07 1.65 -8.61
CA GLU A 186 -6.29 2.13 -9.76
C GLU A 186 -4.93 1.44 -9.92
N LEU A 187 -4.39 0.77 -8.90
CA LEU A 187 -3.07 0.10 -8.96
C LEU A 187 -2.92 -0.82 -10.17
N GLU A 188 -3.87 -1.74 -10.39
CA GLU A 188 -3.80 -2.65 -11.54
C GLU A 188 -4.00 -1.92 -12.88
N ARG A 189 -4.71 -0.80 -12.89
CA ARG A 189 -4.89 0.02 -14.11
C ARG A 189 -3.60 0.74 -14.46
N VAL A 190 -2.86 1.25 -13.48
CA VAL A 190 -1.51 1.82 -13.65
C VAL A 190 -0.56 0.75 -14.21
N HIS A 191 -0.60 -0.47 -13.70
CA HIS A 191 0.18 -1.59 -14.25
C HIS A 191 -0.16 -1.95 -15.70
N ARG A 192 -1.31 -1.52 -16.23
CA ARG A 192 -1.72 -1.70 -17.63
C ARG A 192 -1.49 -0.46 -18.50
N ALA A 193 -0.85 0.59 -17.98
CA ALA A 193 -0.70 1.88 -18.67
C ALA A 193 -0.05 1.79 -20.06
N THR A 194 0.94 0.92 -20.28
CA THR A 194 1.60 0.76 -21.60
C THR A 194 0.65 0.26 -22.70
N ARG A 195 -0.51 -0.30 -22.35
CA ARG A 195 -1.54 -0.75 -23.30
C ARG A 195 -2.69 0.25 -23.46
N MET A 196 -2.66 1.37 -22.72
CA MET A 196 -3.72 2.37 -22.74
C MET A 196 -3.60 3.26 -23.97
N ARG A 197 -4.76 3.60 -24.55
CA ARG A 197 -4.85 4.68 -25.52
C ARG A 197 -4.80 6.01 -24.77
N ALA A 198 -4.42 7.09 -25.46
CA ALA A 198 -4.29 8.42 -24.86
C ALA A 198 -5.54 8.87 -24.09
N GLY A 199 -6.75 8.71 -24.65
CA GLY A 199 -7.98 9.03 -23.92
C GLY A 199 -8.20 8.22 -22.64
N SER A 200 -7.80 6.94 -22.61
CA SER A 200 -7.86 6.13 -21.39
C SER A 200 -6.84 6.57 -20.34
N MET A 201 -5.65 7.02 -20.76
CA MET A 201 -4.66 7.62 -19.86
C MET A 201 -5.16 8.95 -19.31
N THR A 202 -5.74 9.81 -20.14
CA THR A 202 -6.36 11.07 -19.71
C THR A 202 -7.47 10.80 -18.69
N ALA A 203 -8.38 9.86 -18.97
CA ALA A 203 -9.42 9.48 -18.03
C ALA A 203 -8.86 8.94 -16.70
N LEU A 204 -7.73 8.22 -16.73
CA LEU A 204 -7.03 7.80 -15.52
C LEU A 204 -6.51 9.01 -14.73
N LEU A 205 -5.82 9.94 -15.38
CA LEU A 205 -5.29 11.16 -14.75
C LEU A 205 -6.40 12.01 -14.10
N GLU A 206 -7.56 12.09 -14.75
CA GLU A 206 -8.74 12.77 -14.20
C GLU A 206 -9.29 12.05 -12.96
N ARG A 207 -9.51 10.72 -13.05
CA ARG A 207 -10.04 9.94 -11.92
C ARG A 207 -9.13 9.95 -10.68
N VAL A 208 -7.81 9.93 -10.88
CA VAL A 208 -6.85 9.97 -9.77
C VAL A 208 -6.59 11.39 -9.26
N GLY A 209 -7.23 12.41 -9.87
CA GLY A 209 -7.08 13.79 -9.46
C GLY A 209 -5.70 14.39 -9.74
N ALA A 210 -4.95 13.85 -10.71
CA ALA A 210 -3.55 14.21 -10.96
C ALA A 210 -3.32 15.70 -11.27
N PHE A 211 -4.34 16.40 -11.75
CA PHE A 211 -4.29 17.83 -12.05
C PHE A 211 -4.43 18.72 -10.82
N ALA A 212 -5.25 18.30 -9.85
CA ALA A 212 -5.55 19.07 -8.65
C ALA A 212 -4.55 18.78 -7.53
N ASP A 213 -4.10 17.53 -7.43
CA ASP A 213 -3.13 17.08 -6.43
C ASP A 213 -2.03 16.21 -7.07
N PRO A 214 -1.02 16.87 -7.69
CA PRO A 214 0.11 16.16 -8.28
C PRO A 214 0.91 15.33 -7.28
N ALA A 215 0.94 15.74 -6.00
CA ALA A 215 1.65 15.01 -4.96
C ALA A 215 0.99 13.66 -4.67
N ARG A 216 -0.35 13.63 -4.55
CA ARG A 216 -1.11 12.37 -4.39
C ARG A 216 -0.95 11.44 -5.59
N PHE A 217 -0.84 12.00 -6.79
CA PHE A 217 -0.54 11.21 -7.98
C PHE A 217 0.87 10.61 -7.95
N GLU A 218 1.87 11.37 -7.52
CA GLU A 218 3.24 10.87 -7.32
C GLU A 218 3.31 9.76 -6.27
N ASP A 219 2.52 9.83 -5.21
CA ASP A 219 2.40 8.74 -4.24
C ASP A 219 1.81 7.46 -4.84
N LEU A 220 0.78 7.59 -5.68
CA LEU A 220 0.18 6.45 -6.38
C LEU A 220 1.23 5.77 -7.25
N LEU A 221 2.00 6.56 -8.02
CA LEU A 221 3.08 6.04 -8.85
C LEU A 221 4.20 5.41 -8.01
N THR A 222 4.54 6.00 -6.86
CA THR A 222 5.53 5.46 -5.92
C THR A 222 5.10 4.10 -5.40
N LEU A 223 3.83 3.96 -4.98
CA LEU A 223 3.29 2.68 -4.53
C LEU A 223 3.28 1.63 -5.65
N CYS A 224 2.85 2.00 -6.85
CA CYS A 224 2.86 1.09 -8.00
C CYS A 224 4.28 0.63 -8.37
N ALA A 225 5.28 1.50 -8.26
CA ALA A 225 6.67 1.13 -8.44
C ALA A 225 7.13 0.16 -7.33
N CYS A 226 6.79 0.43 -6.07
CA CYS A 226 7.10 -0.46 -4.96
C CYS A 226 6.48 -1.86 -5.13
N ASP A 227 5.22 -1.93 -5.55
CA ASP A 227 4.52 -3.19 -5.85
C ASP A 227 5.23 -3.97 -6.98
N TYR A 228 5.66 -3.27 -8.02
CA TYR A 228 6.40 -3.88 -9.13
C TYR A 228 7.77 -4.42 -8.71
N PHE A 229 8.56 -3.65 -7.96
CA PHE A 229 9.90 -4.04 -7.51
C PHE A 229 9.90 -5.13 -6.42
N ALA A 230 8.78 -5.28 -5.70
CA ALA A 230 8.62 -6.30 -4.68
C ALA A 230 8.48 -7.73 -5.24
N TYR A 231 8.15 -7.89 -6.53
CA TYR A 231 8.18 -9.19 -7.17
C TYR A 231 9.63 -9.70 -7.30
N PRO A 232 9.88 -11.00 -7.05
CA PRO A 232 11.18 -11.61 -7.34
C PRO A 232 11.64 -11.29 -8.77
N GLY A 233 12.93 -10.96 -8.92
CA GLY A 233 13.54 -10.64 -10.22
C GLY A 233 13.33 -9.19 -10.71
N ASN A 234 12.48 -8.40 -10.06
CA ASN A 234 12.17 -7.03 -10.52
C ASN A 234 12.99 -5.93 -9.83
N THR A 235 13.75 -6.23 -8.78
CA THR A 235 14.43 -5.22 -7.94
C THR A 235 15.38 -4.29 -8.69
N THR A 236 15.91 -4.72 -9.85
CA THR A 236 16.82 -3.95 -10.70
C THR A 236 16.21 -3.51 -12.03
N GLN A 237 14.94 -3.85 -12.28
CA GLN A 237 14.27 -3.55 -13.54
C GLN A 237 13.81 -2.10 -13.58
N SER A 238 13.54 -1.57 -14.78
CA SER A 238 12.89 -0.27 -14.92
C SER A 238 11.37 -0.38 -14.74
N TYR A 239 10.74 0.70 -14.27
CA TYR A 239 9.28 0.83 -14.20
C TYR A 239 8.77 1.91 -15.16
N PRO A 240 8.76 1.65 -16.49
CA PRO A 240 8.48 2.67 -17.51
C PRO A 240 7.06 3.22 -17.45
N LYS A 241 6.12 2.49 -16.83
CA LYS A 241 4.70 2.87 -16.69
C LYS A 241 4.53 4.16 -15.91
N GLY A 242 5.34 4.36 -14.86
CA GLY A 242 5.33 5.60 -14.08
C GLY A 242 5.79 6.79 -14.92
N LEU A 243 6.90 6.65 -15.65
CA LEU A 243 7.42 7.70 -16.54
C LEU A 243 6.40 8.07 -17.62
N LEU A 244 5.79 7.07 -18.25
CA LEU A 244 4.76 7.25 -19.28
C LEU A 244 3.58 8.09 -18.78
N LEU A 245 3.09 7.81 -17.57
CA LEU A 245 1.98 8.55 -16.98
C LEU A 245 2.38 9.98 -16.56
N LYS A 246 3.62 10.20 -16.12
CA LYS A 246 4.16 11.55 -15.85
C LYS A 246 4.28 12.38 -17.12
N GLN A 247 4.75 11.79 -18.22
CA GLN A 247 4.79 12.46 -19.52
C GLN A 247 3.38 12.83 -20.00
N ALA A 248 2.42 11.93 -19.82
CA ALA A 248 1.02 12.21 -20.15
C ALA A 248 0.45 13.36 -19.30
N LEU A 249 0.74 13.39 -18.00
CA LEU A 249 0.33 14.49 -17.12
C LEU A 249 0.94 15.82 -17.56
N ALA A 250 2.25 15.86 -17.82
CA ALA A 250 2.94 17.05 -18.30
C ALA A 250 2.36 17.57 -19.64
N ALA A 251 2.02 16.67 -20.55
CA ALA A 251 1.38 17.03 -21.82
C ALA A 251 -0.02 17.63 -21.62
N CYS A 252 -0.76 17.19 -20.61
CA CYS A 252 -2.07 17.77 -20.29
C CYS A 252 -1.94 19.13 -19.60
N LEU A 253 -0.94 19.31 -18.73
CA LEU A 253 -0.71 20.55 -17.98
C LEU A 253 -0.12 21.69 -18.82
N SER A 254 0.39 21.39 -20.02
CA SER A 254 0.87 22.43 -20.97
C SER A 254 -0.25 23.07 -21.79
N LEU A 255 -1.49 22.57 -21.67
CA LEU A 255 -2.64 23.15 -22.33
C LEU A 255 -3.15 24.40 -21.59
N PRO A 256 -3.70 25.39 -22.30
CA PRO A 256 -4.40 26.51 -21.67
C PRO A 256 -5.63 26.01 -20.89
N GLU A 257 -6.01 26.75 -19.85
CA GLU A 257 -7.25 26.49 -19.10
C GLU A 257 -8.48 26.59 -20.03
N SER A 258 -9.45 25.72 -19.81
CA SER A 258 -10.71 25.68 -20.56
C SER A 258 -11.85 25.30 -19.62
N ASP A 259 -12.96 26.03 -19.69
CA ASP A 259 -14.12 25.83 -18.83
C ASP A 259 -15.06 24.70 -19.32
N GLU A 260 -14.86 24.17 -20.52
CA GLU A 260 -15.72 23.14 -21.10
C GLU A 260 -15.11 21.75 -20.94
N ALA A 261 -15.62 20.97 -19.97
CA ALA A 261 -15.01 19.70 -19.53
C ALA A 261 -14.86 18.65 -20.66
N THR A 262 -15.84 18.50 -21.54
CA THR A 262 -15.76 17.52 -22.65
C THR A 262 -14.72 17.93 -23.68
N ALA A 263 -14.70 19.21 -24.07
CA ALA A 263 -13.68 19.75 -24.95
C ALA A 263 -12.27 19.63 -24.34
N LEU A 264 -12.15 19.87 -23.03
CA LEU A 264 -10.90 19.76 -22.30
C LEU A 264 -10.36 18.31 -22.26
N HIS A 265 -11.25 17.31 -22.07
CA HIS A 265 -10.85 15.90 -22.12
C HIS A 265 -10.26 15.52 -23.49
N GLU A 266 -10.94 15.89 -24.58
CA GLU A 266 -10.49 15.60 -25.94
C GLU A 266 -9.15 16.29 -26.25
N LEU A 267 -9.00 17.56 -25.86
CA LEU A 267 -7.75 18.31 -26.01
C LEU A 267 -6.60 17.64 -25.26
N ARG A 268 -6.83 17.24 -24.00
CA ARG A 268 -5.85 16.49 -23.19
C ARG A 268 -5.48 15.16 -23.84
N ALA A 269 -6.47 14.40 -24.32
CA ALA A 269 -6.21 13.13 -25.01
C ALA A 269 -5.36 13.32 -26.28
N MET A 270 -5.62 14.38 -27.05
CA MET A 270 -4.80 14.74 -28.22
C MET A 270 -3.37 15.14 -27.83
N ALA A 271 -3.20 15.91 -26.76
CA ALA A 271 -1.89 16.31 -26.25
C ALA A 271 -1.06 15.11 -25.79
N VAL A 272 -1.66 14.20 -25.01
CA VAL A 272 -1.04 12.94 -24.60
C VAL A 272 -0.63 12.11 -25.82
N ALA A 273 -1.53 11.97 -26.81
CA ALA A 273 -1.24 11.20 -28.01
C ALA A 273 -0.05 11.78 -28.81
N ARG A 274 0.09 13.11 -28.87
CA ARG A 274 1.23 13.77 -29.52
C ARG A 274 2.52 13.53 -28.74
N ALA A 275 2.51 13.79 -27.44
CA ALA A 275 3.69 13.66 -26.58
C ALA A 275 4.28 12.24 -26.56
N LEU A 276 3.41 11.23 -26.51
CA LEU A 276 3.85 9.84 -26.45
C LEU A 276 4.33 9.30 -27.82
N ARG A 277 3.83 9.84 -28.95
CA ARG A 277 4.37 9.50 -30.28
C ARG A 277 5.76 10.10 -30.53
N SER A 278 6.00 11.32 -30.04
CA SER A 278 7.32 11.96 -30.17
C SER A 278 8.39 11.31 -29.30
N GLY A 279 8.01 10.60 -28.24
CA GLY A 279 8.95 9.88 -27.37
C GLY A 279 9.40 8.52 -27.89
N THR A 280 8.57 7.84 -28.72
CA THR A 280 8.90 6.52 -29.28
C THR A 280 9.92 6.56 -30.41
N ASP A 281 10.18 7.73 -31.00
CA ASP A 281 11.18 7.90 -32.07
C ASP A 281 12.62 8.07 -31.53
N HIS A 282 12.84 8.05 -30.21
CA HIS A 282 14.16 8.26 -29.59
C HIS A 282 14.67 7.10 -28.71
N GLU A 283 13.91 6.01 -28.58
CA GLU A 283 14.33 4.82 -27.81
C GLU A 283 13.85 3.51 -28.47
N LEU A 284 14.38 3.23 -29.66
CA LEU A 284 14.45 1.89 -30.25
C LEU A 284 15.89 1.56 -30.64
#